data_AF-X1LZA7-F1
#
_entry.id   AF-X1LZA7-F1
#
_cell.length_a   1.000
_cell.length_b   1.000
_cell.length_c   1.000
_cell.angle_alpha   90.00
_cell.angle_beta   90.00
_cell.angle_gamma   90.00
#
_symmetry.space_group_name_H-M   'P 1'
#
loop_
_entity.id
_entity.type
_entity.pdbx_description
1 polymer ?
#
loop_
_entity_poly.entity_id
_entity_poly.type
_entity_poly.pdbx_seq_one_letter_code
_entity_poly.pdbx_strand_id
1 'polypeptide(L)' 'MKTRLKITKDLTPKIEMCSIGPCPAIFETNKGSYALIGKKLNAKALNINKRVGKDEVLIEVPKGLIDKKKK' A
#
# COMPACT_ATOMS: atom_id res chain seq x y z
N MET A 1 20.83 -0.82 -18.02
CA MET A 1 19.60 -1.64 -17.88
C MET A 1 18.68 -0.99 -16.86
N LYS A 2 17.44 -0.59 -17.22
CA LYS A 2 16.47 -0.10 -16.22
C LYS A 2 15.95 -1.31 -15.43
N THR A 3 16.35 -1.45 -14.17
CA THR A 3 15.83 -2.48 -13.27
C THR A 3 14.32 -2.29 -13.10
N ARG A 4 13.53 -3.26 -13.57
CA ARG A 4 12.07 -3.28 -13.41
C ARG A 4 11.72 -3.42 -11.92
N LEU A 5 10.65 -2.75 -11.49
CA LEU A 5 10.11 -2.93 -10.15
C LEU A 5 9.59 -4.36 -10.02
N LYS A 6 9.99 -5.05 -8.96
CA LYS A 6 9.55 -6.41 -8.65
C LYS A 6 9.09 -6.47 -7.20
N ILE A 7 8.02 -7.20 -6.96
CA ILE A 7 7.62 -7.59 -5.61
C ILE A 7 8.61 -8.66 -5.12
N THR A 8 9.18 -8.45 -3.94
CA THR A 8 10.13 -9.39 -3.30
C THR A 8 9.48 -10.20 -2.20
N LYS A 9 8.52 -9.61 -1.47
CA LYS A 9 7.89 -10.26 -0.32
C LYS A 9 6.49 -9.73 -0.06
N ASP A 10 5.58 -10.62 0.32
CA ASP A 10 4.28 -10.26 0.91
C ASP A 10 4.43 -10.04 2.42
N LEU A 11 4.09 -8.84 2.86
CA LEU A 11 4.17 -8.42 4.26
C LEU A 11 2.79 -8.28 4.91
N THR A 12 1.72 -8.61 4.19
CA THR A 12 0.34 -8.56 4.69
C THR A 12 0.23 -9.44 5.96
N PRO A 13 -0.13 -8.88 7.12
CA PRO A 13 -0.30 -9.68 8.33
C PRO A 13 -1.41 -10.70 8.14
N LYS A 14 -1.21 -11.93 8.62
CA LYS A 14 -2.16 -13.04 8.45
C LYS A 14 -3.59 -12.71 8.89
N ILE A 15 -3.73 -11.89 9.93
CA ILE A 15 -5.05 -11.48 10.46
C ILE A 15 -5.76 -10.45 9.57
N GLU A 16 -5.02 -9.75 8.71
CA GLU A 16 -5.54 -8.79 7.73
C GLU A 16 -5.66 -9.42 6.33
N MET A 17 -5.27 -10.70 6.17
CA MET A 17 -5.44 -11.44 4.91
C MET A 17 -6.89 -11.86 4.76
N CYS A 18 -7.48 -11.60 3.60
CA CYS A 18 -8.82 -12.07 3.27
C CYS A 18 -8.79 -13.42 2.58
N SER A 19 -9.74 -14.29 2.92
CA SER A 19 -9.91 -15.59 2.27
C SER A 19 -10.56 -15.49 0.89
N ILE A 20 -11.36 -14.45 0.63
CA ILE A 20 -12.11 -14.27 -0.63
C ILE A 20 -12.20 -12.78 -0.97
N GLY A 21 -11.78 -12.41 -2.18
CA GLY A 21 -11.92 -11.06 -2.74
C GLY A 21 -10.68 -10.15 -2.63
N PRO A 22 -10.72 -8.96 -3.25
CA PRO A 22 -9.63 -7.99 -3.20
C PRO A 22 -9.56 -7.32 -1.84
N CYS A 23 -8.44 -7.45 -1.14
CA CYS A 23 -8.20 -6.85 0.16
C CYS A 23 -6.95 -5.97 0.22
N PRO A 24 -6.91 -5.03 1.18
CA PRO A 24 -5.73 -4.24 1.43
C PRO A 24 -4.50 -5.13 1.69
N ALA A 25 -3.38 -4.77 1.10
CA ALA A 25 -2.16 -5.58 1.13
C ALA A 25 -0.91 -4.70 1.11
N ILE A 26 0.18 -5.22 1.66
CA ILE A 26 1.48 -4.57 1.67
C ILE A 26 2.56 -5.53 1.15
N PHE A 27 3.32 -5.06 0.17
CA PHE A 27 4.40 -5.81 -0.45
C PHE A 27 5.71 -5.04 -0.36
N GLU A 28 6.80 -5.74 -0.14
CA GLU A 28 8.15 -5.20 -0.31
C GLU A 28 8.56 -5.28 -1.78
N THR A 29 9.30 -4.28 -2.24
CA THR A 29 9.85 -4.25 -3.59
C THR A 29 11.37 -4.32 -3.59
N ASN A 30 11.95 -4.74 -4.71
CA ASN A 30 13.40 -4.80 -4.92
C ASN A 30 14.12 -3.44 -4.91
N LYS A 31 13.41 -2.34 -4.66
CA LYS A 31 13.96 -0.98 -4.53
C LYS A 31 13.98 -0.47 -3.09
N GLY A 32 13.68 -1.33 -2.10
CA GLY A 32 13.62 -0.92 -0.70
C GLY A 32 12.41 -0.03 -0.38
N SER A 33 11.34 -0.14 -1.18
CA SER A 33 10.08 0.57 -0.97
C SER A 33 8.91 -0.41 -0.87
N TYR A 34 7.78 0.06 -0.34
CA TYR A 34 6.54 -0.71 -0.26
C TYR A 34 5.61 -0.43 -1.43
N ALA A 35 4.94 -1.47 -1.93
CA ALA A 35 3.76 -1.38 -2.76
C ALA A 35 2.54 -1.69 -1.88
N LEU A 36 1.56 -0.79 -1.91
CA LEU A 36 0.36 -0.86 -1.07
C LEU A 36 -0.88 -0.98 -1.95
N ILE A 37 -1.80 -1.87 -1.56
CA ILE A 37 -3.14 -1.96 -2.13
C ILE A 37 -4.12 -1.53 -1.04
N GLY A 38 -5.07 -0.67 -1.41
CA GLY A 38 -6.02 -0.09 -0.47
C GLY A 38 -7.17 0.61 -1.20
N LYS A 39 -8.05 1.26 -0.43
CA LYS A 39 -9.21 1.98 -0.97
C LYS A 39 -8.77 3.34 -1.50
N LYS A 40 -9.08 3.65 -2.77
CA LYS A 40 -8.77 4.97 -3.35
C LYS A 40 -9.55 6.07 -2.63
N LEU A 41 -8.85 7.12 -2.22
CA LEU A 41 -9.43 8.29 -1.57
C LEU A 41 -9.43 9.51 -2.49
N ASN A 42 -10.32 10.46 -2.20
CA ASN A 42 -10.35 11.76 -2.83
C ASN A 42 -9.56 12.78 -1.97
N ALA A 43 -8.36 13.15 -2.43
CA ALA A 43 -7.50 14.09 -1.72
C ALA A 43 -8.10 15.50 -1.59
N LYS A 44 -8.98 15.92 -2.51
CA LYS A 44 -9.67 17.22 -2.45
C LYS A 44 -10.71 17.24 -1.34
N ALA A 45 -11.45 16.14 -1.16
CA ALA A 45 -12.43 16.00 -0.08
C ALA A 45 -11.77 16.05 1.32
N LEU A 46 -10.48 15.67 1.40
CA LEU A 46 -9.69 15.69 2.63
C LEU A 46 -8.81 16.93 2.78
N ASN A 47 -8.91 17.93 1.89
CA ASN A 47 -8.11 19.16 1.90
C ASN A 47 -6.57 18.96 1.88
N ILE A 48 -6.10 17.83 1.35
CA ILE A 48 -4.65 17.50 1.22
C ILE A 48 -4.20 17.34 -0.22
N ASN A 49 -5.02 17.80 -1.18
CA ASN A 49 -4.77 17.67 -2.62
C ASN A 49 -3.45 18.30 -3.09
N LYS A 50 -2.89 19.27 -2.35
CA LYS A 50 -1.57 19.84 -2.66
C LYS A 50 -0.39 18.88 -2.43
N ARG A 51 -0.64 17.71 -1.81
CA ARG A 51 0.37 16.68 -1.52
C ARG A 51 0.35 15.49 -2.47
N VAL A 52 -0.59 15.44 -3.41
CA VAL A 52 -0.73 14.33 -4.37
C VAL A 52 -0.40 14.85 -5.76
N GLY A 53 0.70 14.35 -6.32
CA GLY A 53 1.17 14.69 -7.66
C GLY A 53 0.33 14.09 -8.79
N LYS A 54 0.67 14.43 -10.03
CA LYS A 54 -0.09 14.05 -11.24
C LYS A 54 -0.20 12.53 -11.44
N ASP A 55 0.85 11.78 -11.09
CA ASP A 55 0.93 10.32 -11.24
C ASP A 55 0.85 9.58 -9.90
N GLU A 56 0.37 10.27 -8.85
CA GLU A 56 0.21 9.71 -7.51
C GLU A 56 -1.25 9.43 -7.20
N VAL A 57 -1.48 8.44 -6.35
CA VAL A 57 -2.81 8.08 -5.86
C VAL A 57 -2.80 8.03 -4.35
N LEU A 58 -3.79 8.69 -3.73
CA LEU A 58 -4.04 8.54 -2.30
C LEU A 58 -4.89 7.29 -2.08
N ILE A 59 -4.40 6.39 -1.23
CA ILE A 59 -5.12 5.21 -0.80
C ILE A 59 -5.21 5.16 0.72
N GLU A 60 -6.32 4.60 1.20
CA GLU A 60 -6.52 4.22 2.59
C GLU A 60 -6.13 2.76 2.78
N VAL A 61 -5.35 2.50 3.82
CA VAL A 61 -4.98 1.16 4.26
C VAL A 61 -5.24 1.04 5.76
N PRO A 62 -5.74 -0.10 6.26
CA PRO A 62 -5.86 -0.35 7.68
C PRO A 62 -4.53 -0.17 8.42
N LYS A 63 -4.55 0.51 9.58
CA LYS A 63 -3.35 0.67 10.43
C LYS A 63 -2.69 -0.66 10.76
N GLY A 64 -3.49 -1.71 10.93
CA GLY A 64 -3.03 -3.08 11.18
C GLY A 64 -2.06 -3.62 10.13
N LEU A 65 -2.10 -3.13 8.88
CA LEU A 65 -1.14 -3.53 7.84
C LEU A 65 0.27 -2.98 8.06
N ILE A 66 0.39 -1.82 8.71
CA ILE A 66 1.66 -1.09 8.87
C ILE A 66 2.18 -1.23 10.30
N ASP A 67 1.31 -1.00 11.27
CA ASP A 67 1.70 -0.88 12.67
C ASP A 67 1.96 -2.24 13.34
N LYS A 68 1.36 -3.32 12.83
CA LYS A 68 1.65 -4.68 13.32
C LYS A 68 2.98 -5.17 12.74
N LYS A 69 4.09 -4.70 13.31
CA LYS A 69 5.36 -5.43 13.21
C LYS A 69 5.16 -6.78 13.89
N LYS A 70 5.37 -7.89 13.15
CA LYS A 70 5.64 -9.18 13.79
C LYS A 70 6.81 -8.94 14.76
N LYS A 71 6.54 -9.03 16.06
CA LYS A 71 7.58 -9.24 17.06
C LYS A 71 8.26 -10.58 16.76
#